data_AF-A0A7W1ZK72-F1
#
_entry.id   AF-A0A7W1ZK72-F1
#
_cell.length_a   1.000
_cell.length_b   1.000
_cell.length_c   1.000
_cell.angle_alpha   90.00
_cell.angle_beta   90.00
_cell.angle_gamma   90.00
#
_symmetry.space_group_name_H-M   'P 1'
#
loop_
_entity.id
_entity.type
_entity.pdbx_description
1 polymer ?
#
loop_
_entity_poly.entity_id
_entity_poly.type
_entity_poly.pdbx_seq_one_letter_code
_entity_poly.pdbx_strand_id
1 'polypeptide(L)'
;MIRRKNAQFKTIAVKDGLHDNGAFQILEDDFGRFWISSNRGIYRVSRQELNEFAEGKRQSVMSVAYGAEDGMLDAECNGGTQPAGFKSKRDGRLWFPTQKGVVVIDPKSVSAGIQPTNVVIEEILIDRKTVSHQYGIEILPANDSLEIRYTGLSFVKPEQIKFKYKLEGLDEDWIDAGTQRTAYFSHLPPGDYVFRVAAANVDGVWNEQGATVKISVKPPFYRTFWFLALCIIGAFGLVTIVFNSRIRNLEKAHAAQEEFSRRLLASQEQERQRIAAELHDSLGQELLIIKNWALLGLRNKTDSSEQLGEISETASQAIDEVREIAYNLRPYHLDELGLTKAIESMLDRVSKSAKIAFASEIDLIDGFFPKEAQINFYLIVQECVNNIVKHSGATEADVKIKRSDSILRLSVWDNGQGFETDSLALKRAGQSGFGLAGISERARILGGKLVINSGNGQGTVVNLTINSKDL
;
A
#
# COMPACT_ATOMS: atom_id res chain seq x y z
N MET A 1 -42.41 -58.55 -1.02
CA MET A 1 -43.34 -58.91 -2.12
C MET A 1 -42.55 -59.27 -3.38
N ILE A 2 -42.99 -60.23 -4.20
CA ILE A 2 -42.34 -60.58 -5.47
C ILE A 2 -43.34 -60.46 -6.62
N ARG A 3 -43.01 -59.66 -7.64
CA ARG A 3 -43.79 -59.53 -8.87
C ARG A 3 -43.22 -60.44 -9.94
N ARG A 4 -44.06 -61.29 -10.54
CA ARG A 4 -43.71 -62.16 -11.68
C ARG A 4 -44.37 -61.65 -12.98
N LYS A 5 -43.59 -61.43 -14.05
CA LYS A 5 -44.10 -61.16 -15.41
C LYS A 5 -43.14 -61.80 -16.42
N ASN A 6 -43.65 -62.54 -17.41
CA ASN A 6 -42.84 -63.17 -18.45
C ASN A 6 -41.63 -63.95 -17.90
N ALA A 7 -41.85 -64.75 -16.85
CA ALA A 7 -40.83 -65.50 -16.11
C ALA A 7 -39.73 -64.67 -15.40
N GLN A 8 -39.80 -63.34 -15.41
CA GLN A 8 -38.94 -62.48 -14.61
C GLN A 8 -39.57 -62.22 -13.24
N PHE A 9 -38.74 -62.25 -12.20
CA PHE A 9 -39.10 -61.94 -10.83
C PHE A 9 -38.46 -60.63 -10.40
N LYS A 10 -39.26 -59.72 -9.85
CA LYS A 10 -38.77 -58.50 -9.21
C LYS A 10 -39.20 -58.51 -7.74
N THR A 11 -38.22 -58.41 -6.86
CA THR A 11 -38.45 -58.26 -5.41
C THR A 11 -38.66 -56.79 -5.08
N ILE A 12 -39.67 -56.53 -4.25
CA ILE A 12 -39.99 -55.23 -3.67
C ILE A 12 -40.03 -55.43 -2.16
N ALA A 13 -39.25 -54.64 -1.44
CA ALA A 13 -38.99 -54.77 0.00
C ALA A 13 -39.12 -53.41 0.72
N VAL A 14 -38.89 -53.39 2.03
CA VAL A 14 -38.95 -52.17 2.86
C VAL A 14 -38.01 -51.07 2.35
N LYS A 15 -36.80 -51.45 1.92
CA LYS A 15 -35.83 -50.52 1.31
C LYS A 15 -36.35 -49.81 0.05
N ASP A 16 -37.36 -50.39 -0.60
CA ASP A 16 -37.96 -49.88 -1.84
C ASP A 16 -39.26 -49.08 -1.55
N GLY A 17 -39.67 -48.97 -0.28
CA GLY A 17 -40.83 -48.20 0.18
C GLY A 17 -42.04 -49.00 0.67
N LEU A 18 -41.92 -50.34 0.82
CA LEU A 18 -42.94 -51.13 1.52
C LEU A 18 -42.86 -50.91 3.04
N HIS A 19 -43.98 -51.05 3.73
CA HIS A 19 -44.04 -50.96 5.19
C HIS A 19 -43.37 -52.15 5.90
N ASP A 20 -43.60 -53.36 5.39
CA ASP A 20 -43.03 -54.59 5.94
C ASP A 20 -42.59 -55.57 4.82
N ASN A 21 -41.66 -56.46 5.15
CA ASN A 21 -41.19 -57.50 4.22
C ASN A 21 -42.03 -58.78 4.31
N GLY A 22 -42.64 -59.03 5.46
CA GLY A 22 -43.57 -60.13 5.73
C GLY A 22 -44.96 -59.78 5.22
N ALA A 23 -45.43 -60.58 4.26
CA ALA A 23 -46.79 -60.48 3.73
C ALA A 23 -47.51 -61.80 4.01
N PHE A 24 -48.58 -61.75 4.79
CA PHE A 24 -49.39 -62.91 5.13
C PHE A 24 -50.51 -63.14 4.14
N GLN A 25 -51.21 -62.08 3.73
CA GLN A 25 -52.21 -62.10 2.68
C GLN A 25 -52.13 -60.82 1.87
N ILE A 26 -52.40 -60.93 0.56
CA ILE A 26 -52.51 -59.79 -0.35
C ILE A 26 -53.92 -59.82 -0.96
N LEU A 27 -54.70 -58.76 -0.73
CA LEU A 27 -56.04 -58.59 -1.31
C LEU A 27 -56.08 -57.35 -2.19
N GLU A 28 -56.74 -57.44 -3.35
CA GLU A 28 -56.96 -56.30 -4.24
C GLU A 28 -58.34 -55.67 -3.98
N ASP A 29 -58.38 -54.36 -3.74
CA ASP A 29 -59.64 -53.63 -3.66
C ASP A 29 -60.20 -53.24 -5.04
N ASP A 30 -61.37 -52.63 -5.08
CA ASP A 30 -62.00 -52.20 -6.34
C ASP A 30 -61.37 -50.93 -6.93
N PHE A 31 -60.38 -50.34 -6.26
CA PHE A 31 -59.68 -49.11 -6.64
C PHE A 31 -58.25 -49.38 -7.14
N GLY A 32 -57.89 -50.65 -7.37
CA GLY A 32 -56.58 -51.04 -7.90
C GLY A 32 -55.44 -50.90 -6.88
N ARG A 33 -55.73 -51.04 -5.58
CA ARG A 33 -54.72 -51.08 -4.52
C ARG A 33 -54.65 -52.47 -3.92
N PHE A 34 -53.44 -52.88 -3.57
CA PHE A 34 -53.23 -54.08 -2.78
C PHE A 34 -53.18 -53.73 -1.30
N TRP A 35 -53.90 -54.50 -0.51
CA TRP A 35 -53.91 -54.48 0.94
C TRP A 35 -53.20 -55.73 1.45
N ILE A 36 -52.19 -55.51 2.30
CA ILE A 36 -51.22 -56.53 2.69
C ILE A 36 -51.20 -56.59 4.21
N SER A 37 -51.49 -57.77 4.77
CA SER A 37 -51.37 -58.03 6.20
C SER A 37 -49.94 -58.48 6.57
N SER A 38 -49.46 -58.05 7.74
CA SER A 38 -48.10 -58.32 8.22
C SER A 38 -48.03 -58.39 9.76
N ASN A 39 -46.85 -58.67 10.29
CA ASN A 39 -46.60 -58.58 11.73
C ASN A 39 -46.73 -57.14 12.28
N ARG A 40 -46.70 -56.13 11.42
CA ARG A 40 -46.63 -54.70 11.82
C ARG A 40 -47.84 -53.90 11.34
N GLY A 41 -48.98 -54.56 11.22
CA GLY A 41 -50.21 -53.94 10.74
C GLY A 41 -50.63 -54.41 9.35
N ILE A 42 -51.63 -53.72 8.84
CA ILE A 42 -52.12 -53.88 7.47
C ILE A 42 -51.69 -52.65 6.70
N TYR A 43 -51.11 -52.80 5.53
CA TYR A 43 -50.70 -51.66 4.71
C TYR A 43 -51.23 -51.79 3.30
N ARG A 44 -51.45 -50.64 2.66
CA ARG A 44 -51.88 -50.59 1.26
C ARG A 44 -50.82 -49.98 0.37
N VAL A 45 -50.79 -50.44 -0.87
CA VAL A 45 -49.90 -49.93 -1.92
C VAL A 45 -50.63 -49.96 -3.25
N SER A 46 -50.38 -48.98 -4.12
CA SER A 46 -50.99 -48.93 -5.44
C SER A 46 -50.43 -50.03 -6.35
N ARG A 47 -51.31 -50.76 -7.04
CA ARG A 47 -50.91 -51.77 -8.04
C ARG A 47 -50.15 -51.14 -9.19
N GLN A 48 -50.53 -49.92 -9.59
CA GLN A 48 -49.85 -49.18 -10.64
C GLN A 48 -48.41 -48.86 -10.24
N GLU A 49 -48.21 -48.33 -9.03
CA GLU A 49 -46.87 -47.97 -8.54
C GLU A 49 -45.93 -49.16 -8.45
N LEU A 50 -46.43 -50.31 -7.95
CA LEU A 50 -45.64 -51.54 -7.91
C LEU A 50 -45.21 -51.99 -9.31
N ASN A 51 -46.09 -51.84 -10.32
CA ASN A 51 -45.78 -52.18 -11.70
C ASN A 51 -44.76 -51.22 -12.30
N GLU A 52 -44.91 -49.91 -12.09
CA GLU A 52 -43.96 -48.89 -12.55
C GLU A 52 -42.58 -49.09 -11.94
N PHE A 53 -42.50 -49.37 -10.63
CA PHE A 53 -41.25 -49.72 -9.96
C PHE A 53 -40.63 -50.98 -10.54
N ALA A 54 -41.44 -52.03 -10.75
CA ALA A 54 -40.95 -53.28 -11.33
C ALA A 54 -40.46 -53.13 -12.78
N GLU A 55 -40.96 -52.13 -13.51
CA GLU A 55 -40.55 -51.78 -14.87
C GLU A 55 -39.42 -50.73 -14.91
N GLY A 56 -38.93 -50.28 -13.74
CA GLY A 56 -37.84 -49.31 -13.64
C GLY A 56 -38.22 -47.86 -13.96
N LYS A 57 -39.52 -47.55 -14.07
CA LYS A 57 -40.03 -46.20 -14.33
C LYS A 57 -40.01 -45.30 -13.09
N ARG A 58 -39.75 -45.88 -11.92
CA ARG A 58 -39.88 -45.28 -10.60
C ARG A 58 -38.86 -45.88 -9.65
N GLN A 59 -38.31 -45.05 -8.76
CA GLN A 59 -37.26 -45.47 -7.83
C GLN A 59 -37.78 -46.05 -6.51
N SER A 60 -39.02 -45.75 -6.11
CA SER A 60 -39.62 -46.25 -4.86
C SER A 60 -41.14 -46.29 -4.93
N VAL A 61 -41.77 -47.09 -4.07
CA VAL A 61 -43.23 -47.18 -3.95
C VAL A 61 -43.70 -46.50 -2.68
N MET A 62 -44.93 -45.98 -2.67
CA MET A 62 -45.50 -45.42 -1.44
C MET A 62 -46.48 -46.42 -0.84
N SER A 63 -46.32 -46.69 0.45
CA SER A 63 -47.24 -47.52 1.21
C SER A 63 -47.79 -46.79 2.42
N VAL A 64 -49.08 -46.99 2.68
CA VAL A 64 -49.77 -46.42 3.83
C VAL A 64 -50.12 -47.57 4.75
N ALA A 65 -49.53 -47.59 5.94
CA ALA A 65 -49.76 -48.60 6.95
C ALA A 65 -50.90 -48.20 7.89
N TYR A 66 -51.55 -49.20 8.47
CA TYR A 66 -52.61 -49.08 9.45
C TYR A 66 -52.27 -49.97 10.65
N GLY A 67 -52.29 -49.37 11.83
CA GLY A 67 -51.92 -50.01 13.09
C GLY A 67 -52.93 -49.75 14.21
N ALA A 68 -52.45 -49.89 15.45
CA ALA A 68 -53.30 -49.67 16.63
C ALA A 68 -53.77 -48.21 16.73
N GLU A 69 -52.92 -47.28 16.31
CA GLU A 69 -53.20 -45.84 16.20
C GLU A 69 -54.30 -45.51 15.19
N ASP A 70 -54.57 -46.40 14.23
CA ASP A 70 -55.60 -46.23 13.20
C ASP A 70 -56.91 -46.96 13.56
N GLY A 71 -57.03 -47.46 14.80
CA GLY A 71 -58.23 -48.10 15.32
C GLY A 71 -58.19 -49.63 15.37
N MET A 72 -57.04 -50.26 15.08
CA MET A 72 -56.88 -51.70 15.29
C MET A 72 -56.69 -52.01 16.78
N LEU A 73 -57.30 -53.09 17.28
CA LEU A 73 -57.06 -53.55 18.67
C LEU A 73 -55.64 -54.11 18.87
N ASP A 74 -55.07 -54.65 17.80
CA ASP A 74 -53.71 -55.14 17.72
C ASP A 74 -53.21 -54.99 16.28
N ALA A 75 -51.97 -54.53 16.11
CA ALA A 75 -51.36 -54.37 14.80
C ALA A 75 -50.91 -55.73 14.23
N GLU A 76 -50.61 -56.71 15.07
CA GLU A 76 -50.06 -57.99 14.61
C GLU A 76 -51.13 -58.85 13.94
N CYS A 77 -51.03 -59.01 12.62
CA CYS A 77 -51.91 -59.89 11.85
C CYS A 77 -51.52 -61.36 12.04
N ASN A 78 -52.49 -62.27 11.91
CA ASN A 78 -52.22 -63.70 11.98
C ASN A 78 -52.00 -64.28 10.58
N GLY A 79 -50.79 -64.76 10.31
CA GLY A 79 -50.39 -65.41 9.05
C GLY A 79 -50.10 -66.90 9.13
N GLY A 80 -50.29 -67.53 10.30
CA GLY A 80 -49.91 -68.94 10.53
C GLY A 80 -50.77 -69.94 9.75
N THR A 81 -51.97 -69.54 9.33
CA THR A 81 -52.90 -70.36 8.54
C THR A 81 -53.50 -69.55 7.40
N GLN A 82 -53.70 -70.19 6.24
CA GLN A 82 -54.33 -69.56 5.08
C GLN A 82 -55.80 -69.98 4.94
N PRO A 83 -56.70 -69.07 4.49
CA PRO A 83 -56.43 -67.70 4.05
C PRO A 83 -56.25 -66.71 5.22
N ALA A 84 -55.17 -65.92 5.22
CA ALA A 84 -54.89 -64.89 6.22
C ALA A 84 -55.58 -63.53 5.89
N GLY A 85 -56.73 -63.60 5.24
CA GLY A 85 -57.59 -62.47 4.89
C GLY A 85 -58.59 -62.79 3.77
N PHE A 86 -59.70 -62.05 3.75
CA PHE A 86 -60.85 -62.28 2.87
C PHE A 86 -61.46 -60.97 2.35
N LYS A 87 -61.78 -60.91 1.05
CA LYS A 87 -62.57 -59.82 0.45
C LYS A 87 -64.02 -60.26 0.28
N SER A 88 -64.93 -59.52 0.90
CA SER A 88 -66.37 -59.74 0.76
C SER A 88 -66.85 -59.37 -0.65
N LYS A 89 -67.52 -60.32 -1.31
CA LYS A 89 -68.12 -60.12 -2.64
C LYS A 89 -69.35 -59.21 -2.63
N ARG A 90 -69.99 -59.01 -1.46
CA ARG A 90 -71.25 -58.26 -1.34
C ARG A 90 -71.03 -56.76 -1.24
N ASP A 91 -70.04 -56.34 -0.45
CA ASP A 91 -69.81 -54.94 -0.11
C ASP A 91 -68.37 -54.45 -0.42
N GLY A 92 -67.46 -55.36 -0.79
CA GLY A 92 -66.07 -55.04 -1.12
C GLY A 92 -65.17 -54.84 0.10
N ARG A 93 -65.68 -55.06 1.32
CA ARG A 93 -64.88 -54.93 2.55
C ARG A 93 -63.83 -56.01 2.66
N LEU A 94 -62.69 -55.65 3.26
CA LEU A 94 -61.55 -56.54 3.47
C LEU A 94 -61.47 -56.92 4.94
N TRP A 95 -61.32 -58.21 5.21
CA TRP A 95 -61.31 -58.80 6.53
C TRP A 95 -59.95 -59.44 6.77
N PHE A 96 -59.28 -59.08 7.85
CA PHE A 96 -57.97 -59.61 8.22
C PHE A 96 -57.96 -60.10 9.67
N PRO A 97 -57.54 -61.35 9.94
CA PRO A 97 -57.37 -61.82 11.30
C PRO A 97 -56.13 -61.18 11.96
N THR A 98 -56.26 -60.76 13.20
CA THR A 98 -55.19 -60.24 14.06
C THR A 98 -55.14 -61.02 15.37
N GLN A 99 -54.11 -60.80 16.19
CA GLN A 99 -54.00 -61.48 17.49
C GLN A 99 -55.19 -61.20 18.44
N LYS A 100 -55.86 -60.04 18.30
CA LYS A 100 -56.99 -59.64 19.17
C LYS A 100 -58.34 -59.57 18.47
N GLY A 101 -58.50 -60.28 17.35
CA GLY A 101 -59.78 -60.41 16.67
C GLY A 101 -59.67 -60.21 15.17
N VAL A 102 -60.71 -59.62 14.57
CA VAL A 102 -60.77 -59.40 13.12
C VAL A 102 -60.87 -57.91 12.85
N VAL A 103 -60.00 -57.42 11.96
CA VAL A 103 -60.04 -56.06 11.46
C VAL A 103 -60.81 -56.04 10.14
N VAL A 104 -61.72 -55.08 10.02
CA VAL A 104 -62.53 -54.88 8.82
C VAL A 104 -62.19 -53.52 8.23
N ILE A 105 -61.75 -53.52 6.99
CA ILE A 105 -61.41 -52.32 6.24
C ILE A 105 -62.46 -52.12 5.16
N ASP A 106 -63.01 -50.92 5.06
CA ASP A 106 -63.80 -50.48 3.92
C ASP A 106 -62.91 -49.66 2.99
N PRO A 107 -62.46 -50.20 1.84
CA PRO A 107 -61.59 -49.46 0.94
C PRO A 107 -62.25 -48.20 0.35
N LYS A 108 -63.59 -48.12 0.32
CA LYS A 108 -64.31 -46.97 -0.22
C LYS A 108 -64.20 -45.75 0.69
N SER A 109 -64.33 -45.93 2.00
CA SER A 109 -64.19 -44.84 2.97
C SER A 109 -62.76 -44.28 3.00
N VAL A 110 -61.76 -45.14 2.81
CA VAL A 110 -60.35 -44.73 2.72
C VAL A 110 -60.05 -43.98 1.42
N SER A 111 -60.65 -44.36 0.29
CA SER A 111 -60.48 -43.66 -1.00
C SER A 111 -61.12 -42.28 -1.07
N ALA A 112 -62.26 -42.09 -0.40
CA ALA A 112 -63.04 -40.85 -0.52
C ALA A 112 -62.33 -39.62 0.07
N GLY A 113 -61.25 -39.80 0.84
CA GLY A 113 -60.47 -38.76 1.50
C GLY A 113 -59.17 -38.34 0.79
N ILE A 114 -58.89 -38.82 -0.43
CA ILE A 114 -57.66 -38.47 -1.17
C ILE A 114 -57.81 -37.07 -1.76
N GLN A 115 -57.62 -36.05 -0.95
CA GLN A 115 -57.48 -34.66 -1.38
C GLN A 115 -56.02 -34.21 -1.21
N PRO A 116 -55.49 -33.38 -2.13
CA PRO A 116 -54.17 -32.78 -1.95
C PRO A 116 -54.13 -31.98 -0.64
N THR A 117 -53.03 -32.10 0.10
CA THR A 117 -52.86 -31.36 1.35
C THR A 117 -52.59 -29.89 1.05
N ASN A 118 -53.40 -28.98 1.61
CA ASN A 118 -53.08 -27.55 1.59
C ASN A 118 -51.85 -27.29 2.44
N VAL A 119 -50.87 -26.57 1.89
CA VAL A 119 -49.69 -26.15 2.62
C VAL A 119 -49.84 -24.70 3.02
N VAL A 120 -49.37 -24.36 4.22
CA VAL A 120 -49.33 -22.98 4.72
C VAL A 120 -47.93 -22.68 5.25
N ILE A 121 -47.51 -21.43 5.08
CA ILE A 121 -46.30 -20.91 5.70
C ILE A 121 -46.70 -20.43 7.10
N GLU A 122 -46.11 -21.01 8.13
CA GLU A 122 -46.45 -20.72 9.52
C GLU A 122 -45.69 -19.49 10.01
N GLU A 123 -44.38 -19.46 9.73
CA GLU A 123 -43.47 -18.49 10.29
C GLU A 123 -42.32 -18.25 9.34
N ILE A 124 -41.86 -16.99 9.27
CA ILE A 124 -40.61 -16.64 8.63
C ILE A 124 -39.72 -15.97 9.69
N LEU A 125 -38.49 -16.45 9.82
CA LEU A 125 -37.51 -15.90 10.72
C LEU A 125 -36.34 -15.35 9.92
N ILE A 126 -35.95 -14.12 10.23
CA ILE A 126 -34.70 -13.53 9.75
C ILE A 126 -33.80 -13.33 10.96
N ASP A 127 -32.62 -13.96 10.96
CA ASP A 127 -31.69 -13.99 12.11
C ASP A 127 -32.38 -14.37 13.43
N ARG A 128 -33.20 -15.43 13.36
CA ARG A 128 -33.99 -15.97 14.47
C ARG A 128 -35.06 -15.02 15.03
N LYS A 129 -35.38 -13.93 14.33
CA LYS A 129 -36.48 -13.02 14.66
C LYS A 129 -37.63 -13.21 13.69
N THR A 130 -38.80 -13.48 14.24
CA THR A 130 -40.04 -13.64 13.47
C THR A 130 -40.40 -12.33 12.75
N VAL A 131 -40.72 -12.43 11.47
CA VAL A 131 -41.18 -11.30 10.65
C VAL A 131 -42.56 -11.58 10.06
N SER A 132 -43.37 -10.51 9.94
CA SER A 132 -44.64 -10.60 9.23
C SER A 132 -44.39 -10.76 7.74
N HIS A 133 -45.11 -11.71 7.12
CA HIS A 133 -44.94 -12.07 5.71
C HIS A 133 -46.20 -11.82 4.87
N GLN A 134 -47.20 -11.13 5.42
CA GLN A 134 -48.51 -10.90 4.79
C GLN A 134 -48.41 -10.14 3.46
N TYR A 135 -47.38 -9.32 3.27
CA TYR A 135 -47.14 -8.52 2.06
C TYR A 135 -45.81 -8.85 1.38
N GLY A 136 -45.19 -9.98 1.73
CA GLY A 136 -43.80 -10.29 1.40
C GLY A 136 -42.83 -9.80 2.47
N ILE A 137 -41.55 -10.18 2.33
CA ILE A 137 -40.49 -9.85 3.27
C ILE A 137 -39.37 -9.07 2.58
N GLU A 138 -38.78 -8.15 3.32
CA GLU A 138 -37.60 -7.40 2.90
C GLU A 138 -36.42 -7.79 3.82
N ILE A 139 -35.32 -8.21 3.20
CA ILE A 139 -34.10 -8.62 3.91
C ILE A 139 -33.06 -7.52 3.72
N LEU A 140 -32.59 -6.98 4.83
CA LEU A 140 -31.53 -5.98 4.84
C LEU A 140 -30.16 -6.66 4.65
N PRO A 141 -29.16 -5.95 4.10
CA PRO A 141 -27.84 -6.53 3.78
C PRO A 141 -27.05 -7.05 4.99
N ALA A 142 -27.48 -6.75 6.21
CA ALA A 142 -26.83 -7.16 7.46
C ALA A 142 -27.31 -8.53 7.98
N ASN A 143 -28.29 -9.13 7.31
CA ASN A 143 -28.97 -10.32 7.78
C ASN A 143 -28.40 -11.55 7.07
N ASP A 144 -27.99 -12.55 7.85
CA ASP A 144 -27.20 -13.67 7.34
C ASP A 144 -28.03 -14.95 7.13
N SER A 145 -29.20 -15.03 7.78
CA SER A 145 -30.02 -16.25 7.79
C SER A 145 -31.51 -15.98 7.59
N LEU A 146 -32.11 -16.76 6.67
CA LEU A 146 -33.54 -16.84 6.44
C LEU A 146 -34.02 -18.27 6.73
N GLU A 147 -34.99 -18.40 7.61
CA GLU A 147 -35.66 -19.65 7.95
C GLU A 147 -37.15 -19.51 7.63
N ILE A 148 -37.68 -20.43 6.81
CA ILE A 148 -39.10 -20.45 6.45
C ILE A 148 -39.70 -21.75 6.96
N ARG A 149 -40.65 -21.66 7.89
CA ARG A 149 -41.37 -22.79 8.46
C ARG A 149 -42.72 -22.95 7.79
N TYR A 150 -43.07 -24.18 7.45
CA TYR A 150 -44.29 -24.50 6.73
C TYR A 150 -44.89 -25.82 7.20
N THR A 151 -46.20 -25.95 7.04
CA THR A 151 -46.95 -27.14 7.44
C THR A 151 -48.02 -27.51 6.44
N GLY A 152 -48.33 -28.81 6.37
CA GLY A 152 -49.48 -29.34 5.62
C GLY A 152 -50.70 -29.45 6.54
N LEU A 153 -51.84 -28.92 6.10
CA LEU A 153 -53.12 -28.95 6.79
C LEU A 153 -53.81 -30.32 6.60
N SER A 154 -53.24 -31.37 7.18
CA SER A 154 -53.87 -32.70 7.27
C SER A 154 -53.66 -33.30 8.65
N PHE A 155 -54.74 -33.81 9.24
CA PHE A 155 -54.70 -34.59 10.49
C PHE A 155 -54.45 -36.08 10.27
N VAL A 156 -54.49 -36.54 9.01
CA VAL A 156 -54.19 -37.93 8.65
C VAL A 156 -52.68 -38.07 8.51
N LYS A 157 -52.04 -38.74 9.48
CA LYS A 157 -50.60 -39.04 9.54
C LYS A 157 -49.72 -37.85 9.14
N PRO A 158 -49.80 -36.72 9.88
CA PRO A 158 -49.09 -35.49 9.55
C PRO A 158 -47.56 -35.66 9.42
N GLU A 159 -46.99 -36.64 10.10
CA GLU A 159 -45.57 -37.00 10.05
C GLU A 159 -45.12 -37.64 8.73
N GLN A 160 -46.06 -38.11 7.89
CA GLN A 160 -45.79 -38.74 6.59
C GLN A 160 -46.04 -37.81 5.39
N ILE A 161 -46.51 -36.58 5.64
CA ILE A 161 -46.70 -35.57 4.60
C ILE A 161 -45.34 -35.21 4.02
N LYS A 162 -45.24 -35.26 2.69
CA LYS A 162 -44.01 -34.89 1.98
C LYS A 162 -44.07 -33.45 1.48
N PHE A 163 -42.94 -32.77 1.48
CA PHE A 163 -42.81 -31.39 1.05
C PHE A 163 -41.74 -31.28 -0.03
N LYS A 164 -41.97 -30.34 -0.94
CA LYS A 164 -40.94 -29.86 -1.85
C LYS A 164 -41.02 -28.34 -1.89
N TYR A 165 -39.87 -27.68 -2.02
CA TYR A 165 -39.83 -26.23 -2.12
C TYR A 165 -38.91 -25.77 -3.24
N LYS A 166 -39.06 -24.51 -3.64
CA LYS A 166 -38.24 -23.86 -4.66
C LYS A 166 -38.14 -22.38 -4.35
N LEU A 167 -36.94 -21.82 -4.40
CA LEU A 167 -36.72 -20.37 -4.37
C LEU A 167 -36.53 -19.86 -5.79
N GLU A 168 -37.60 -19.38 -6.42
CA GLU A 168 -37.54 -18.78 -7.76
C GLU A 168 -36.60 -17.57 -7.75
N GLY A 169 -35.65 -17.53 -8.68
CA GLY A 169 -34.56 -16.55 -8.73
C GLY A 169 -33.22 -17.09 -8.22
N LEU A 170 -33.21 -18.24 -7.53
CA LEU A 170 -31.99 -18.94 -7.11
C LEU A 170 -31.96 -20.40 -7.59
N ASP A 171 -33.05 -21.14 -7.35
CA ASP A 171 -33.14 -22.57 -7.66
C ASP A 171 -33.71 -22.81 -9.07
N GLU A 172 -33.05 -23.64 -9.87
CA GLU A 172 -33.55 -24.06 -11.20
C GLU A 172 -34.70 -25.07 -11.09
N ASP A 173 -34.60 -26.02 -10.15
CA ASP A 173 -35.54 -27.14 -9.94
C ASP A 173 -36.13 -27.17 -8.52
N TRP A 174 -37.15 -28.01 -8.31
CA TRP A 174 -37.71 -28.26 -6.97
C TRP A 174 -36.75 -29.07 -6.10
N ILE A 175 -36.61 -28.67 -4.84
CA ILE A 175 -35.87 -29.38 -3.81
C ILE A 175 -36.84 -30.29 -3.04
N ASP A 176 -36.58 -31.60 -3.01
CA ASP A 176 -37.34 -32.56 -2.20
C ASP A 176 -36.91 -32.44 -0.73
N ALA A 177 -37.83 -31.99 0.11
CA ALA A 177 -37.61 -31.79 1.54
C ALA A 177 -38.04 -33.01 2.37
N GLY A 178 -38.56 -34.08 1.75
CA GLY A 178 -39.11 -35.22 2.46
C GLY A 178 -40.17 -34.77 3.46
N THR A 179 -40.04 -35.12 4.73
CA THR A 179 -40.96 -34.72 5.80
C THR A 179 -40.51 -33.46 6.56
N GLN A 180 -39.42 -32.81 6.13
CA GLN A 180 -38.93 -31.59 6.77
C GLN A 180 -39.92 -30.44 6.57
N ARG A 181 -40.06 -29.61 7.61
CA ARG A 181 -41.04 -28.52 7.71
C ARG A 181 -40.38 -27.14 7.70
N THR A 182 -39.11 -27.09 7.31
CA THR A 182 -38.31 -25.88 7.39
C THR A 182 -37.34 -25.84 6.22
N ALA A 183 -37.30 -24.71 5.54
CA ALA A 183 -36.28 -24.39 4.54
C ALA A 183 -35.31 -23.36 5.14
N TYR A 184 -34.01 -23.64 5.02
CA TYR A 184 -32.94 -22.80 5.53
C TYR A 184 -32.14 -22.22 4.37
N PHE A 185 -32.02 -20.90 4.35
CA PHE A 185 -31.19 -20.18 3.38
C PHE A 185 -30.15 -19.33 4.13
N SER A 186 -28.88 -19.66 3.92
CA SER A 186 -27.76 -18.87 4.42
C SER A 186 -27.26 -17.95 3.29
N HIS A 187 -27.15 -16.65 3.57
CA HIS A 187 -26.62 -15.64 2.64
C HIS A 187 -27.30 -15.63 1.26
N LEU A 188 -28.46 -14.99 1.17
CA LEU A 188 -29.09 -14.73 -0.12
C LEU A 188 -28.43 -13.53 -0.81
N PRO A 189 -28.05 -13.64 -2.11
CA PRO A 189 -27.61 -12.49 -2.87
C PRO A 189 -28.69 -11.39 -2.95
N PRO A 190 -28.30 -10.11 -3.17
CA PRO A 190 -29.27 -9.06 -3.45
C PRO A 190 -30.09 -9.38 -4.71
N GLY A 191 -31.42 -9.31 -4.60
CA GLY A 191 -32.33 -9.69 -5.66
C GLY A 191 -33.76 -9.87 -5.16
N ASP A 192 -34.68 -10.11 -6.10
CA ASP A 192 -36.07 -10.42 -5.80
C ASP A 192 -36.32 -11.91 -6.06
N TYR A 193 -36.91 -12.57 -5.07
CA TYR A 193 -37.15 -14.01 -5.06
C TYR A 193 -38.61 -14.33 -4.72
N VAL A 194 -39.06 -15.52 -5.12
CA VAL A 194 -40.35 -16.07 -4.70
C VAL A 194 -40.13 -17.46 -4.14
N PHE A 195 -40.33 -17.62 -2.84
CA PHE A 195 -40.34 -18.94 -2.23
C PHE A 195 -41.68 -19.62 -2.51
N ARG A 196 -41.62 -20.85 -3.00
CA ARG A 196 -42.77 -21.73 -3.22
C ARG A 196 -42.58 -23.01 -2.45
N VAL A 197 -43.65 -23.48 -1.81
CA VAL A 197 -43.70 -24.79 -1.18
C VAL A 197 -44.95 -25.52 -1.61
N ALA A 198 -44.82 -26.82 -1.85
CA ALA A 198 -45.91 -27.74 -2.16
C ALA A 198 -45.87 -28.92 -1.18
N ALA A 199 -47.03 -29.50 -0.90
CA ALA A 199 -47.16 -30.68 -0.06
C ALA A 199 -47.82 -31.83 -0.82
N ALA A 200 -47.36 -33.05 -0.57
CA ALA A 200 -48.00 -34.29 -0.97
C ALA A 200 -48.68 -34.90 0.25
N ASN A 201 -49.93 -35.34 0.08
CA ASN A 201 -50.59 -36.14 1.12
C ASN A 201 -49.92 -37.52 1.26
N VAL A 202 -50.40 -38.33 2.21
CA VAL A 202 -49.88 -39.70 2.42
C VAL A 202 -50.04 -40.64 1.24
N ASP A 203 -50.89 -40.27 0.27
CA ASP A 203 -51.11 -40.98 -0.99
C ASP A 203 -50.16 -40.54 -2.10
N GLY A 204 -49.26 -39.59 -1.83
CA GLY A 204 -48.31 -39.06 -2.81
C GLY A 204 -48.93 -38.08 -3.82
N VAL A 205 -50.17 -37.64 -3.59
CA VAL A 205 -50.84 -36.65 -4.43
C VAL A 205 -50.38 -35.25 -4.02
N TRP A 206 -49.67 -34.59 -4.93
CA TRP A 206 -49.12 -33.25 -4.73
C TRP A 206 -50.17 -32.15 -4.94
N ASN A 207 -50.17 -31.17 -4.05
CA ASN A 207 -50.84 -29.89 -4.26
C ASN A 207 -49.90 -28.92 -4.96
N GLU A 208 -50.07 -28.73 -6.27
CA GLU A 208 -49.22 -27.85 -7.06
C GLU A 208 -49.54 -26.35 -6.88
N GLN A 209 -50.71 -25.99 -6.34
CA GLN A 209 -51.01 -24.60 -6.03
C GLN A 209 -50.06 -24.05 -4.95
N GLY A 210 -49.78 -24.88 -3.95
CA GLY A 210 -48.79 -24.60 -2.91
C GLY A 210 -49.08 -23.34 -2.08
N ALA A 211 -48.06 -22.89 -1.35
CA ALA A 211 -48.01 -21.59 -0.71
C ALA A 211 -46.80 -20.82 -1.23
N THR A 212 -46.93 -19.49 -1.33
CA THR A 212 -45.88 -18.64 -1.87
C THR A 212 -45.65 -17.40 -1.01
N VAL A 213 -44.41 -16.93 -0.97
CA VAL A 213 -44.04 -15.65 -0.33
C VAL A 213 -42.98 -14.94 -1.18
N LYS A 214 -43.14 -13.63 -1.36
CA LYS A 214 -42.18 -12.77 -2.04
C LYS A 214 -41.09 -12.32 -1.08
N ILE A 215 -39.84 -12.35 -1.52
CA ILE A 215 -38.66 -12.04 -0.73
C ILE A 215 -37.81 -11.04 -1.52
N SER A 216 -37.53 -9.87 -0.97
CA SER A 216 -36.67 -8.86 -1.61
C SER A 216 -35.43 -8.63 -0.75
N VAL A 217 -34.24 -8.91 -1.29
CA VAL A 217 -32.96 -8.74 -0.60
C VAL A 217 -32.30 -7.46 -1.11
N LYS A 218 -32.16 -6.45 -0.24
CA LYS A 218 -31.59 -5.16 -0.64
C LYS A 218 -30.07 -5.24 -0.80
N PRO A 219 -29.48 -4.55 -1.80
CA PRO A 219 -28.04 -4.46 -1.91
C PRO A 219 -27.46 -3.55 -0.80
N PRO A 220 -26.24 -3.81 -0.32
CA PRO A 220 -25.56 -2.93 0.62
C PRO A 220 -25.30 -1.55 -0.01
N PHE A 221 -25.30 -0.50 0.81
CA PHE A 221 -25.22 0.89 0.33
C PHE A 221 -23.97 1.16 -0.54
N TYR A 222 -22.83 0.50 -0.25
CA TYR A 222 -21.59 0.68 -1.01
C TYR A 222 -21.62 0.03 -2.42
N ARG A 223 -22.61 -0.80 -2.72
CA ARG A 223 -22.86 -1.36 -4.06
C ARG A 223 -23.91 -0.58 -4.85
N THR A 224 -24.42 0.52 -4.30
CA THR A 224 -25.40 1.36 -5.01
C THR A 224 -24.70 2.28 -6.00
N PHE A 225 -25.40 2.62 -7.09
CA PHE A 225 -24.88 3.47 -8.16
C PHE A 225 -24.40 4.84 -7.67
N TRP A 226 -25.16 5.49 -6.78
CA TRP A 226 -24.82 6.82 -6.29
C TRP A 226 -23.53 6.82 -5.46
N PHE A 227 -23.30 5.76 -4.68
CA PHE A 227 -22.08 5.63 -3.87
C PHE A 227 -20.85 5.45 -4.76
N LEU A 228 -20.95 4.58 -5.77
CA LEU A 228 -19.88 4.40 -6.76
C LEU A 228 -19.59 5.69 -7.53
N ALA A 229 -20.62 6.43 -7.93
CA ALA A 229 -20.46 7.74 -8.57
C ALA A 229 -19.72 8.74 -7.66
N LEU A 230 -20.05 8.77 -6.37
CA LEU A 230 -19.37 9.62 -5.38
C LEU A 230 -17.90 9.24 -5.20
N CYS A 231 -17.56 7.94 -5.18
CA CYS A 231 -16.16 7.50 -5.16
C CYS A 231 -15.39 7.94 -6.41
N ILE A 232 -16.00 7.86 -7.60
CA ILE A 232 -15.37 8.31 -8.85
C ILE A 232 -15.14 9.82 -8.82
N ILE A 233 -16.12 10.61 -8.37
CA ILE A 233 -15.98 12.06 -8.22
C ILE A 233 -14.88 12.39 -7.20
N GLY A 234 -14.84 11.69 -6.07
CA GLY A 234 -13.79 11.85 -5.07
C GLY A 234 -12.39 11.56 -5.62
N ALA A 235 -12.23 10.49 -6.41
CA ALA A 235 -10.98 10.16 -7.08
C ALA A 235 -10.56 11.25 -8.08
N PHE A 236 -11.48 11.75 -8.92
CA PHE A 236 -11.22 12.86 -9.83
C PHE A 236 -10.83 14.15 -9.09
N GLY A 237 -11.51 14.44 -7.98
CA GLY A 237 -11.16 15.58 -7.11
C GLY A 237 -9.75 15.46 -6.55
N LEU A 238 -9.37 14.28 -6.06
CA LEU A 238 -8.02 13.99 -5.57
C LEU A 238 -6.96 14.19 -6.65
N VAL A 239 -7.17 13.63 -7.85
CA VAL A 239 -6.28 13.82 -9.00
C VAL A 239 -6.13 15.31 -9.33
N THR A 240 -7.24 16.06 -9.33
CA THR A 240 -7.24 17.49 -9.63
C THR A 240 -6.46 18.29 -8.57
N ILE A 241 -6.62 17.97 -7.28
CA ILE A 241 -5.88 18.58 -6.18
C ILE A 241 -4.38 18.32 -6.30
N VAL A 242 -3.99 17.07 -6.56
CA VAL A 242 -2.58 16.68 -6.73
C VAL A 242 -1.97 17.37 -7.95
N PHE A 243 -2.67 17.38 -9.08
CA PHE A 243 -2.22 18.00 -10.31
C PHE A 243 -2.01 19.51 -10.15
N ASN A 244 -3.00 20.22 -9.59
CA ASN A 244 -2.90 21.65 -9.35
C ASN A 244 -1.79 21.99 -8.33
N SER A 245 -1.60 21.16 -7.30
CA SER A 245 -0.50 21.33 -6.34
C SER A 245 0.86 21.13 -7.01
N ARG A 246 0.97 20.16 -7.92
CA ARG A 246 2.18 19.90 -8.69
C ARG A 246 2.54 21.08 -9.59
N ILE A 247 1.56 21.64 -10.31
CA ILE A 247 1.76 22.83 -11.15
C ILE A 247 2.26 24.00 -10.32
N ARG A 248 1.61 24.31 -9.19
CA ARG A 248 2.02 25.41 -8.30
C ARG A 248 3.43 25.24 -7.75
N ASN A 249 3.84 24.00 -7.45
CA ASN A 249 5.20 23.72 -6.99
C ASN A 249 6.23 23.89 -8.12
N LEU A 250 5.89 23.51 -9.35
CA LEU A 250 6.74 23.74 -10.53
C LEU A 250 6.91 25.23 -10.83
N GLU A 251 5.83 26.02 -10.77
CA GLU A 251 5.88 27.47 -10.96
C GLU A 251 6.77 28.16 -9.90
N LYS A 252 6.65 27.75 -8.62
CA LYS A 252 7.51 28.25 -7.55
C LYS A 252 8.98 27.89 -7.76
N ALA A 253 9.25 26.65 -8.17
CA ALA A 253 10.62 26.21 -8.47
C ALA A 253 11.23 26.99 -9.64
N HIS A 254 10.44 27.22 -10.69
CA HIS A 254 10.87 28.00 -11.86
C HIS A 254 11.16 29.46 -11.48
N ALA A 255 10.27 30.10 -10.71
CA ALA A 255 10.48 31.46 -10.23
C ALA A 255 11.73 31.59 -9.35
N ALA A 256 11.97 30.64 -8.45
CA ALA A 256 13.18 30.61 -7.62
C ALA A 256 14.45 30.42 -8.45
N GLN A 257 14.39 29.59 -9.50
CA GLN A 257 15.51 29.38 -10.42
C GLN A 257 15.84 30.63 -11.24
N GLU A 258 14.82 31.33 -11.75
CA GLU A 258 15.02 32.60 -12.46
C GLU A 258 15.62 33.67 -11.54
N GLU A 259 15.13 33.77 -10.31
CA GLU A 259 15.66 34.71 -9.33
C GLU A 259 17.13 34.40 -8.99
N PHE A 260 17.46 33.13 -8.76
CA PHE A 260 18.84 32.70 -8.52
C PHE A 260 19.76 33.03 -9.69
N SER A 261 19.33 32.74 -10.92
CA SER A 261 20.08 33.06 -12.15
C SER A 261 20.34 34.57 -12.29
N ARG A 262 19.31 35.40 -12.02
CA ARG A 262 19.47 36.87 -12.03
C ARG A 262 20.46 37.35 -10.98
N ARG A 263 20.40 36.82 -9.76
CA ARG A 263 21.35 37.16 -8.68
C ARG A 263 22.77 36.76 -9.05
N LEU A 264 22.96 35.59 -9.65
CA LEU A 264 24.27 35.12 -10.11
C LEU A 264 24.86 36.04 -11.18
N LEU A 265 24.06 36.40 -12.20
CA LEU A 265 24.48 37.33 -13.25
C LEU A 265 24.82 38.72 -12.68
N ALA A 266 24.01 39.24 -11.76
CA ALA A 266 24.27 40.52 -11.09
C ALA A 266 25.58 40.48 -10.29
N SER A 267 25.84 39.37 -9.58
CA SER A 267 27.09 39.18 -8.84
C SER A 267 28.30 39.09 -9.76
N GLN A 268 28.20 38.38 -10.90
CA GLN A 268 29.27 38.30 -11.88
C GLN A 268 29.58 39.67 -12.52
N GLU A 269 28.55 40.45 -12.81
CA GLU A 269 28.71 41.79 -13.37
C GLU A 269 29.35 42.75 -12.37
N GLN A 270 28.94 42.71 -11.10
CA GLN A 270 29.59 43.47 -10.03
C GLN A 270 31.06 43.10 -9.88
N GLU A 271 31.40 41.81 -9.93
CA GLU A 271 32.79 41.38 -9.84
C GLU A 271 33.61 41.84 -11.04
N ARG A 272 33.06 41.76 -12.26
CA ARG A 272 33.70 42.32 -13.46
C ARG A 272 33.92 43.82 -13.35
N GLN A 273 32.94 44.57 -12.87
CA GLN A 273 33.06 46.01 -12.69
C GLN A 273 34.11 46.37 -11.63
N ARG A 274 34.14 45.61 -10.53
CA ARG A 274 35.16 45.76 -9.50
C ARG A 274 36.56 45.50 -10.05
N ILE A 275 36.77 44.38 -10.74
CA ILE A 275 38.05 44.04 -11.36
C ILE A 275 38.47 45.13 -12.37
N ALA A 276 37.53 45.59 -13.20
CA ALA A 276 37.81 46.66 -14.17
C ALA A 276 38.20 47.97 -13.49
N ALA A 277 37.54 48.32 -12.37
CA ALA A 277 37.88 49.51 -11.58
C ALA A 277 39.26 49.38 -10.91
N GLU A 278 39.53 48.24 -10.24
CA GLU A 278 40.83 47.98 -9.60
C GLU A 278 41.99 47.97 -10.63
N LEU A 279 41.77 47.40 -11.82
CA LEU A 279 42.73 47.44 -12.92
C LEU A 279 42.87 48.85 -13.52
N HIS A 280 41.78 49.59 -13.71
CA HIS A 280 41.82 50.92 -14.31
C HIS A 280 42.48 51.94 -13.38
N ASP A 281 42.20 51.87 -12.09
CA ASP A 281 42.72 52.83 -11.11
C ASP A 281 44.21 52.60 -10.83
N SER A 282 44.67 51.35 -10.70
CA SER A 282 46.11 51.03 -10.53
C SER A 282 46.90 51.36 -11.80
N LEU A 283 46.55 50.73 -12.93
CA LEU A 283 47.27 50.92 -14.20
C LEU A 283 47.19 52.38 -14.69
N GLY A 284 46.05 53.06 -14.46
CA GLY A 284 45.85 54.44 -14.84
C GLY A 284 46.78 55.41 -14.10
N GLN A 285 46.99 55.20 -12.80
CA GLN A 285 47.90 56.01 -11.99
C GLN A 285 49.36 55.78 -12.41
N GLU A 286 49.77 54.53 -12.62
CA GLU A 286 51.13 54.19 -12.99
C GLU A 286 51.50 54.66 -14.40
N LEU A 287 50.60 54.52 -15.38
CA LEU A 287 50.80 55.04 -16.73
C LEU A 287 50.88 56.57 -16.76
N LEU A 288 50.14 57.26 -15.88
CA LEU A 288 50.24 58.72 -15.70
C LEU A 288 51.60 59.13 -15.17
N ILE A 289 52.13 58.39 -14.19
CA ILE A 289 53.47 58.60 -13.65
C ILE A 289 54.50 58.39 -14.78
N ILE A 290 54.50 57.24 -15.44
CA ILE A 290 55.42 56.92 -16.56
C ILE A 290 55.40 58.00 -17.65
N LYS A 291 54.20 58.45 -18.06
CA LYS A 291 54.04 59.52 -19.07
C LYS A 291 54.65 60.84 -18.61
N ASN A 292 54.46 61.22 -17.35
CA ASN A 292 55.01 62.46 -16.81
C ASN A 292 56.54 62.42 -16.74
N TRP A 293 57.13 61.30 -16.31
CA TRP A 293 58.59 61.13 -16.31
C TRP A 293 59.17 61.15 -17.73
N ALA A 294 58.50 60.52 -18.71
CA ALA A 294 58.91 60.57 -20.11
C ALA A 294 58.85 62.00 -20.69
N LEU A 295 57.83 62.78 -20.35
CA LEU A 295 57.71 64.18 -20.77
C LEU A 295 58.75 65.11 -20.12
N LEU A 296 59.13 64.85 -18.87
CA LEU A 296 60.18 65.59 -18.18
C LEU A 296 61.57 65.30 -18.79
N GLY A 297 61.84 64.05 -19.16
CA GLY A 297 63.06 63.66 -19.89
C GLY A 297 63.15 64.25 -21.30
N LEU A 298 62.01 64.47 -21.98
CA LEU A 298 61.96 65.16 -23.28
C LEU A 298 62.21 66.67 -23.19
N ARG A 299 62.03 67.30 -22.01
CA ARG A 299 62.17 68.76 -21.82
C ARG A 299 63.55 69.18 -21.31
N ASN A 300 64.30 68.33 -20.63
CA ASN A 300 65.61 68.68 -20.04
C ASN A 300 66.77 67.95 -20.73
N LYS A 301 67.80 68.69 -21.17
CA LYS A 301 69.06 68.18 -21.77
C LYS A 301 70.13 67.81 -20.71
N THR A 302 69.74 67.23 -19.59
CA THR A 302 70.68 66.73 -18.56
C THR A 302 70.34 65.31 -18.17
N ASP A 303 71.37 64.47 -18.13
CA ASP A 303 71.43 63.03 -17.85
C ASP A 303 70.13 62.24 -17.99
N SER A 304 69.79 61.94 -19.25
CA SER A 304 68.68 61.07 -19.64
C SER A 304 68.74 59.66 -19.02
N SER A 305 69.88 59.24 -18.45
CA SER A 305 70.05 57.93 -17.83
C SER A 305 69.25 57.76 -16.53
N GLU A 306 69.14 58.80 -15.70
CA GLU A 306 68.47 58.72 -14.39
C GLU A 306 66.94 58.68 -14.58
N GLN A 307 66.43 59.51 -15.50
CA GLN A 307 65.00 59.58 -15.85
C GLN A 307 64.51 58.34 -16.59
N LEU A 308 65.35 57.72 -17.44
CA LEU A 308 65.05 56.42 -18.05
C LEU A 308 65.04 55.29 -17.01
N GLY A 309 65.87 55.40 -15.96
CA GLY A 309 65.85 54.51 -14.80
C GLY A 309 64.51 54.55 -14.07
N GLU A 310 64.05 55.75 -13.70
CA GLU A 310 62.77 55.98 -13.00
C GLU A 310 61.54 55.52 -13.81
N ILE A 311 61.55 55.74 -15.14
CA ILE A 311 60.53 55.21 -16.05
C ILE A 311 60.54 53.67 -16.07
N SER A 312 61.73 53.07 -16.15
CA SER A 312 61.88 51.61 -16.14
C SER A 312 61.46 51.01 -14.81
N GLU A 313 61.73 51.69 -13.70
CA GLU A 313 61.35 51.26 -12.36
C GLU A 313 59.84 51.35 -12.15
N THR A 314 59.22 52.49 -12.50
CA THR A 314 57.75 52.64 -12.43
C THR A 314 57.04 51.66 -13.37
N ALA A 315 57.57 51.43 -14.58
CA ALA A 315 57.02 50.42 -15.49
C ALA A 315 57.18 48.99 -14.95
N SER A 316 58.27 48.71 -14.22
CA SER A 316 58.46 47.41 -13.57
C SER A 316 57.47 47.22 -12.42
N GLN A 317 57.24 48.26 -11.61
CA GLN A 317 56.22 48.25 -10.55
C GLN A 317 54.82 48.00 -11.13
N ALA A 318 54.46 48.66 -12.23
CA ALA A 318 53.18 48.44 -12.91
C ALA A 318 53.00 47.02 -13.46
N ILE A 319 54.07 46.45 -14.01
CA ILE A 319 54.06 45.06 -14.46
C ILE A 319 53.90 44.11 -13.28
N ASP A 320 54.51 44.41 -12.14
CA ASP A 320 54.42 43.59 -10.93
C ASP A 320 53.06 43.72 -10.23
N GLU A 321 52.41 44.89 -10.22
CA GLU A 321 51.03 45.07 -9.74
C GLU A 321 50.03 44.30 -10.61
N VAL A 322 50.13 44.41 -11.95
CA VAL A 322 49.30 43.63 -12.88
C VAL A 322 49.54 42.12 -12.69
N ARG A 323 50.79 41.72 -12.42
CA ARG A 323 51.12 40.33 -12.09
C ARG A 323 50.51 39.92 -10.75
N GLU A 324 50.58 40.73 -9.69
CA GLU A 324 49.92 40.41 -8.41
C GLU A 324 48.40 40.26 -8.58
N ILE A 325 47.75 41.16 -9.32
CA ILE A 325 46.32 41.06 -9.64
C ILE A 325 46.02 39.75 -10.41
N ALA A 326 46.85 39.40 -11.41
CA ALA A 326 46.70 38.15 -12.15
C ALA A 326 46.96 36.90 -11.29
N TYR A 327 47.94 36.95 -10.38
CA TYR A 327 48.25 35.86 -9.44
C TYR A 327 47.13 35.67 -8.41
N ASN A 328 46.50 36.75 -7.95
CA ASN A 328 45.36 36.71 -7.04
C ASN A 328 44.08 36.18 -7.71
N LEU A 329 43.98 36.26 -9.05
CA LEU A 329 42.85 35.75 -9.82
C LEU A 329 42.91 34.23 -10.06
N ARG A 330 44.11 33.62 -10.19
CA ARG A 330 44.32 32.16 -10.11
C ARG A 330 45.83 31.82 -10.05
N PRO A 331 46.33 31.07 -9.04
CA PRO A 331 47.72 30.63 -9.03
C PRO A 331 47.98 29.57 -10.13
N TYR A 332 48.60 29.95 -11.25
CA TYR A 332 48.86 29.06 -12.39
C TYR A 332 49.69 27.81 -12.02
N HIS A 333 50.56 27.92 -11.00
CA HIS A 333 51.40 26.80 -10.53
C HIS A 333 50.64 25.70 -9.78
N LEU A 334 49.41 25.96 -9.32
CA LEU A 334 48.61 24.98 -8.59
C LEU A 334 48.15 23.82 -9.51
N ASP A 335 47.88 24.14 -10.77
CA ASP A 335 47.30 23.20 -11.74
C ASP A 335 48.37 22.24 -12.35
N GLU A 336 49.65 22.61 -12.37
CA GLU A 336 50.73 21.81 -12.97
C GLU A 336 51.61 21.04 -11.97
N LEU A 337 51.90 21.61 -10.80
CA LEU A 337 52.90 21.07 -9.85
C LEU A 337 52.28 20.42 -8.60
N GLY A 338 50.99 20.66 -8.33
CA GLY A 338 50.34 20.27 -7.08
C GLY A 338 50.55 21.28 -5.95
N LEU A 339 49.63 21.28 -4.98
CA LEU A 339 49.57 22.24 -3.88
C LEU A 339 50.85 22.19 -3.01
N THR A 340 51.35 20.99 -2.75
CA THR A 340 52.55 20.79 -1.91
C THR A 340 53.76 21.49 -2.53
N LYS A 341 54.06 21.21 -3.80
CA LYS A 341 55.21 21.79 -4.53
C LYS A 341 55.05 23.28 -4.78
N ALA A 342 53.82 23.75 -4.98
CA ALA A 342 53.54 25.17 -5.15
C ALA A 342 53.91 25.98 -3.89
N ILE A 343 53.57 25.48 -2.70
CA ILE A 343 53.93 26.13 -1.42
C ILE A 343 55.44 26.08 -1.19
N GLU A 344 56.07 24.92 -1.39
CA GLU A 344 57.54 24.79 -1.26
C GLU A 344 58.28 25.78 -2.17
N SER A 345 57.84 25.91 -3.43
CA SER A 345 58.45 26.82 -4.41
C SER A 345 58.25 28.30 -4.04
N MET A 346 57.09 28.64 -3.46
CA MET A 346 56.82 29.98 -2.96
C MET A 346 57.75 30.34 -1.80
N LEU A 347 57.92 29.44 -0.82
CA LEU A 347 58.80 29.64 0.32
C LEU A 347 60.27 29.75 -0.10
N ASP A 348 60.74 28.90 -1.02
CA ASP A 348 62.11 28.97 -1.55
C ASP A 348 62.38 30.30 -2.28
N ARG A 349 61.42 30.76 -3.09
CA ARG A 349 61.52 32.05 -3.79
C ARG A 349 61.57 33.22 -2.80
N VAL A 350 60.72 33.20 -1.78
CA VAL A 350 60.68 34.24 -0.75
C VAL A 350 61.96 34.23 0.08
N SER A 351 62.46 33.06 0.49
CA SER A 351 63.71 32.94 1.26
C SER A 351 64.94 33.44 0.49
N LYS A 352 64.96 33.33 -0.85
CA LYS A 352 66.05 33.85 -1.68
C LYS A 352 65.98 35.36 -1.91
N SER A 353 64.78 35.92 -1.89
CA SER A 353 64.53 37.34 -2.18
C SER A 353 64.54 38.20 -0.90
N ALA A 354 63.92 37.70 0.17
CA ALA A 354 63.88 38.35 1.47
C ALA A 354 65.08 37.91 2.32
N LYS A 355 65.68 38.83 3.09
CA LYS A 355 66.77 38.53 4.04
C LYS A 355 66.25 37.82 5.32
N ILE A 356 65.35 36.86 5.15
CA ILE A 356 64.67 36.12 6.23
C ILE A 356 64.94 34.63 6.02
N ALA A 357 65.41 33.94 7.05
CA ALA A 357 65.60 32.49 7.00
C ALA A 357 64.26 31.78 7.22
N PHE A 358 63.76 31.11 6.18
CA PHE A 358 62.54 30.29 6.27
C PHE A 358 62.90 28.82 6.48
N ALA A 359 62.50 28.26 7.62
CA ALA A 359 62.43 26.82 7.82
C ALA A 359 61.06 26.31 7.34
N SER A 360 61.04 25.17 6.65
CA SER A 360 59.78 24.56 6.20
C SER A 360 59.76 23.05 6.46
N GLU A 361 58.63 22.58 6.96
CA GLU A 361 58.34 21.16 7.18
C GLU A 361 56.93 20.87 6.68
N ILE A 362 56.82 20.38 5.44
CA ILE A 362 55.55 20.22 4.73
C ILE A 362 55.35 18.75 4.38
N ASP A 363 54.32 18.13 4.95
CA ASP A 363 53.90 16.78 4.56
C ASP A 363 53.22 16.80 3.17
N LEU A 364 53.10 15.64 2.50
CA LEU A 364 52.40 15.54 1.21
C LEU A 364 50.88 15.79 1.38
N ILE A 365 50.42 16.95 0.94
CA ILE A 365 49.02 17.40 1.08
C ILE A 365 48.21 17.31 -0.22
N ASP A 366 48.83 16.88 -1.32
CA ASP A 366 48.13 16.68 -2.57
C ASP A 366 47.01 15.64 -2.39
N GLY A 367 45.83 15.96 -2.94
CA GLY A 367 44.61 15.15 -2.78
C GLY A 367 43.91 15.26 -1.42
N PHE A 368 44.40 16.07 -0.47
CA PHE A 368 43.65 16.36 0.77
C PHE A 368 42.43 17.27 0.51
N PHE A 369 42.56 18.22 -0.42
CA PHE A 369 41.53 19.20 -0.76
C PHE A 369 40.92 18.96 -2.15
N PRO A 370 39.60 19.18 -2.34
CA PRO A 370 39.00 19.42 -3.66
C PRO A 370 39.70 20.57 -4.39
N LYS A 371 39.72 20.56 -5.74
CA LYS A 371 40.46 21.57 -6.54
C LYS A 371 40.14 23.03 -6.15
N GLU A 372 38.88 23.33 -5.88
CA GLU A 372 38.43 24.68 -5.49
C GLU A 372 38.95 25.09 -4.10
N ALA A 373 39.07 24.13 -3.17
CA ALA A 373 39.59 24.34 -1.83
C ALA A 373 41.13 24.48 -1.79
N GLN A 374 41.84 23.86 -2.74
CA GLN A 374 43.31 23.98 -2.86
C GLN A 374 43.74 25.43 -3.06
N ILE A 375 43.01 26.19 -3.90
CA ILE A 375 43.29 27.61 -4.16
C ILE A 375 43.17 28.43 -2.87
N ASN A 376 42.08 28.24 -2.12
CA ASN A 376 41.85 28.96 -0.87
C ASN A 376 42.93 28.66 0.17
N PHE A 377 43.36 27.41 0.29
CA PHE A 377 44.43 27.04 1.22
C PHE A 377 45.78 27.63 0.80
N TYR A 378 46.12 27.59 -0.49
CA TYR A 378 47.33 28.22 -1.02
C TYR A 378 47.35 29.72 -0.74
N LEU A 379 46.25 30.43 -1.00
CA LEU A 379 46.14 31.87 -0.74
C LEU A 379 46.29 32.21 0.75
N ILE A 380 45.83 31.35 1.67
CA ILE A 380 46.07 31.55 3.11
C ILE A 380 47.56 31.50 3.43
N VAL A 381 48.28 30.48 2.94
CA VAL A 381 49.73 30.37 3.20
C VAL A 381 50.48 31.54 2.56
N GLN A 382 50.10 31.92 1.34
CA GLN A 382 50.69 33.06 0.63
C GLN A 382 50.51 34.36 1.42
N GLU A 383 49.29 34.64 1.89
CA GLU A 383 48.99 35.84 2.67
C GLU A 383 49.78 35.87 3.99
N CYS A 384 49.89 34.73 4.69
CA CYS A 384 50.72 34.62 5.90
C CYS A 384 52.19 34.94 5.60
N VAL A 385 52.77 34.37 4.54
CA VAL A 385 54.16 34.62 4.15
C VAL A 385 54.37 36.07 3.70
N ASN A 386 53.42 36.65 2.97
CA ASN A 386 53.48 38.04 2.54
C ASN A 386 53.44 38.99 3.73
N ASN A 387 52.59 38.70 4.73
CA ASN A 387 52.54 39.46 5.98
C ASN A 387 53.86 39.42 6.73
N ILE A 388 54.55 38.27 6.76
CA ILE A 388 55.89 38.17 7.35
C ILE A 388 56.85 39.10 6.60
N VAL A 389 56.93 38.99 5.28
CA VAL A 389 57.88 39.77 4.47
C VAL A 389 57.63 41.27 4.56
N LYS A 390 56.37 41.71 4.46
CA LYS A 390 56.00 43.13 4.39
C LYS A 390 55.92 43.81 5.75
N HIS A 391 55.54 43.09 6.81
CA HIS A 391 55.13 43.71 8.08
C HIS A 391 55.89 43.25 9.32
N SER A 392 56.53 42.08 9.33
CA SER A 392 57.09 41.52 10.58
C SER A 392 58.43 42.12 11.00
N GLY A 393 59.29 42.50 10.05
CA GLY A 393 60.70 42.80 10.32
C GLY A 393 61.49 41.60 10.89
N ALA A 394 60.99 40.38 10.71
CA ALA A 394 61.57 39.14 11.22
C ALA A 394 62.91 38.80 10.54
N THR A 395 63.76 38.06 11.25
CA THR A 395 64.98 37.44 10.69
C THR A 395 64.79 35.95 10.43
N GLU A 396 63.83 35.32 11.12
CA GLU A 396 63.54 33.89 11.04
C GLU A 396 62.03 33.65 11.01
N ALA A 397 61.61 32.70 10.19
CA ALA A 397 60.25 32.24 10.09
C ALA A 397 60.18 30.72 9.88
N ASP A 398 59.11 30.10 10.36
CA ASP A 398 58.89 28.65 10.29
C ASP A 398 57.49 28.36 9.73
N VAL A 399 57.42 27.48 8.73
CA VAL A 399 56.16 27.06 8.10
C VAL A 399 56.03 25.55 8.19
N LYS A 400 55.09 25.09 9.02
CA LYS A 400 54.82 23.67 9.23
C LYS A 400 53.43 23.30 8.73
N ILE A 401 53.37 22.28 7.87
CA ILE A 401 52.12 21.70 7.40
C ILE A 401 52.15 20.22 7.71
N LYS A 402 51.33 19.81 8.68
CA LYS A 402 51.22 18.41 9.11
C LYS A 402 49.89 17.81 8.71
N ARG A 403 49.96 16.62 8.12
CA ARG A 403 48.80 15.85 7.67
C ARG A 403 48.64 14.60 8.54
N SER A 404 47.43 14.41 9.05
CA SER A 404 46.93 13.15 9.60
C SER A 404 45.72 12.70 8.77
N ASP A 405 45.25 11.47 8.95
CA ASP A 405 44.25 10.84 8.07
C ASP A 405 43.03 11.71 7.73
N SER A 406 42.53 12.50 8.68
CA SER A 406 41.37 13.39 8.49
C SER A 406 41.60 14.84 8.89
N ILE A 407 42.82 15.21 9.32
CA ILE A 407 43.10 16.55 9.86
C ILE A 407 44.38 17.08 9.23
N LEU A 408 44.30 18.32 8.74
CA LEU A 408 45.45 19.10 8.33
C LEU A 408 45.69 20.24 9.32
N ARG A 409 46.95 20.42 9.73
CA ARG A 409 47.39 21.52 10.60
C ARG A 409 48.45 22.34 9.88
N LEU A 410 48.15 23.62 9.70
CA LEU A 410 49.10 24.64 9.27
C LEU A 410 49.52 25.45 10.49
N SER A 411 50.82 25.63 10.66
CA SER A 411 51.42 26.55 11.64
C SER A 411 52.43 27.43 10.91
N VAL A 412 52.23 28.74 10.99
CA VAL A 412 53.16 29.74 10.43
C VAL A 412 53.62 30.62 11.57
N TRP A 413 54.92 30.68 11.80
CA TRP A 413 55.53 31.46 12.87
C TRP A 413 56.62 32.40 12.33
N ASP A 414 56.76 33.57 12.94
CA ASP A 414 57.87 34.50 12.75
C ASP A 414 58.37 35.07 14.07
N ASN A 415 59.64 35.49 14.11
CA ASN A 415 60.27 36.13 15.27
C ASN A 415 60.19 37.67 15.25
N GLY A 416 59.29 38.26 14.48
CA GLY A 416 59.21 39.69 14.22
C GLY A 416 58.62 40.52 15.37
N GLN A 417 58.24 41.76 15.03
CA GLN A 417 57.76 42.75 16.00
C GLN A 417 56.38 42.42 16.62
N GLY A 418 55.62 41.50 16.02
CA GLY A 418 54.27 41.16 16.46
C GLY A 418 53.30 42.35 16.46
N PHE A 419 52.05 42.11 16.86
CA PHE A 419 51.02 43.14 16.95
C PHE A 419 50.00 42.81 18.06
N GLU A 420 49.28 43.82 18.55
CA GLU A 420 48.23 43.62 19.54
C GLU A 420 46.98 42.98 18.91
N THR A 421 46.54 41.86 19.50
CA THR A 421 45.41 41.05 19.02
C THR A 421 44.05 41.49 19.57
N ASP A 422 43.97 42.63 20.27
CA ASP A 422 42.71 43.07 20.88
C ASP A 422 41.68 43.48 19.82
N SER A 423 40.49 42.88 19.93
CA SER A 423 39.33 42.99 19.04
C SER A 423 38.81 44.43 18.82
N LEU A 424 39.18 45.38 19.68
CA LEU A 424 38.88 46.81 19.54
C LEU A 424 39.95 47.61 18.76
N ALA A 425 41.20 47.14 18.70
CA ALA A 425 42.28 47.78 17.93
C ALA A 425 42.22 47.42 16.44
N LEU A 426 41.83 46.19 16.11
CA LEU A 426 41.55 45.73 14.72
C LEU A 426 40.46 46.57 14.02
N LYS A 427 39.52 47.17 14.78
CA LYS A 427 38.50 48.09 14.24
C LYS A 427 38.98 49.53 14.05
N ARG A 428 40.02 49.98 14.78
CA ARG A 428 40.56 51.35 14.70
C ARG A 428 41.62 51.51 13.63
N ALA A 429 42.38 50.46 13.31
CA ALA A 429 43.33 50.43 12.19
C ALA A 429 42.60 50.24 10.84
N GLY A 430 41.68 51.15 10.53
CA GLY A 430 40.79 51.10 9.35
C GLY A 430 41.47 51.23 7.99
N GLN A 431 42.78 51.00 7.88
CA GLN A 431 43.52 51.05 6.60
C GLN A 431 44.56 49.92 6.41
N SER A 432 44.70 48.96 7.35
CA SER A 432 45.76 47.92 7.24
C SER A 432 45.29 46.48 7.52
N GLY A 433 43.99 46.25 7.70
CA GLY A 433 43.44 44.97 8.20
C GLY A 433 42.92 43.97 7.15
N PHE A 434 43.10 44.22 5.85
CA PHE A 434 42.49 43.39 4.79
C PHE A 434 43.07 41.96 4.72
N GLY A 435 44.37 41.78 5.00
CA GLY A 435 45.03 40.47 4.92
C GLY A 435 44.53 39.45 5.94
N LEU A 436 44.45 39.82 7.22
CA LEU A 436 43.96 38.95 8.30
C LEU A 436 42.46 38.62 8.15
N ALA A 437 41.66 39.58 7.68
CA ALA A 437 40.25 39.34 7.35
C ALA A 437 40.11 38.32 6.21
N GLY A 438 40.95 38.43 5.17
CA GLY A 438 41.01 37.48 4.07
C GLY A 438 41.45 36.08 4.50
N ILE A 439 42.41 35.95 5.42
CA ILE A 439 42.81 34.66 6.01
C ILE A 439 41.64 34.05 6.80
N SER A 440 40.96 34.85 7.63
CA SER A 440 39.83 34.39 8.44
C SER A 440 38.65 33.92 7.60
N GLU A 441 38.31 34.63 6.52
CA GLU A 441 37.19 34.26 5.67
C GLU A 441 37.49 32.99 4.87
N ARG A 442 38.71 32.88 4.30
CA ARG A 442 39.12 31.65 3.59
C ARG A 442 39.23 30.45 4.53
N ALA A 443 39.69 30.65 5.77
CA ALA A 443 39.69 29.60 6.78
C ALA A 443 38.27 29.12 7.09
N ARG A 444 37.29 30.02 7.18
CA ARG A 444 35.87 29.68 7.36
C ARG A 444 35.30 28.93 6.16
N ILE A 445 35.62 29.34 4.93
CA ILE A 445 35.20 28.65 3.70
C ILE A 445 35.71 27.19 3.68
N LEU A 446 36.92 26.96 4.20
CA LEU A 446 37.51 25.62 4.34
C LEU A 446 37.02 24.84 5.58
N GLY A 447 36.02 25.35 6.31
CA GLY A 447 35.55 24.73 7.56
C GLY A 447 36.61 24.71 8.68
N GLY A 448 37.69 25.49 8.54
CA GLY A 448 38.86 25.45 9.39
C GLY A 448 38.75 26.33 10.64
N LYS A 449 39.38 25.88 11.72
CA LYS A 449 39.55 26.67 12.95
C LYS A 449 40.88 27.42 12.89
N LEU A 450 40.80 28.75 12.77
CA LEU A 450 41.93 29.67 12.78
C LEU A 450 42.17 30.23 14.19
N VAL A 451 43.43 30.25 14.63
CA VAL A 451 43.89 30.88 15.86
C VAL A 451 45.15 31.68 15.54
N ILE A 452 45.12 32.98 15.81
CA ILE A 452 46.27 33.88 15.63
C ILE A 452 46.70 34.38 17.00
N ASN A 453 47.96 34.14 17.36
CA ASN A 453 48.56 34.64 18.58
C ASN A 453 49.70 35.58 18.18
N SER A 454 49.63 36.84 18.61
CA SER A 454 50.67 37.84 18.38
C SER A 454 50.76 38.76 19.60
N GLY A 455 51.95 39.30 19.84
CA GLY A 455 52.21 40.27 20.91
C GLY A 455 53.42 41.13 20.56
N ASN A 456 53.42 42.40 21.01
CA ASN A 456 54.52 43.32 20.73
C ASN A 456 55.87 42.74 21.21
N GLY A 457 56.81 42.61 20.26
CA GLY A 457 58.15 42.05 20.44
C GLY A 457 58.21 40.53 20.61
N GLN A 458 57.11 39.80 20.40
CA GLN A 458 57.02 38.34 20.61
C GLN A 458 56.80 37.53 19.31
N GLY A 459 56.83 38.19 18.15
CA GLY A 459 56.50 37.56 16.87
C GLY A 459 55.02 37.24 16.70
N THR A 460 54.68 36.52 15.62
CA THR A 460 53.31 36.07 15.35
C THR A 460 53.28 34.57 15.08
N VAL A 461 52.25 33.90 15.60
CA VAL A 461 51.91 32.50 15.27
C VAL A 461 50.50 32.45 14.68
N VAL A 462 50.37 31.92 13.48
CA VAL A 462 49.09 31.61 12.83
C VAL A 462 48.91 30.10 12.77
N ASN A 463 47.90 29.59 13.47
CA ASN A 463 47.53 28.17 13.47
C ASN A 463 46.17 27.98 12.80
N LEU A 464 46.12 27.10 11.81
CA LEU A 464 44.90 26.71 11.11
C LEU A 464 44.74 25.19 11.16
N THR A 465 43.58 24.73 11.63
CA THR A 465 43.23 23.30 11.65
C THR A 465 42.02 23.06 10.77
N ILE A 466 42.13 22.14 9.81
CA ILE A 466 41.06 21.78 8.86
C ILE A 466 40.77 20.29 8.98
N ASN A 467 39.49 19.92 8.99
CA ASN A 467 39.04 18.53 8.99
C ASN A 467 38.50 18.17 7.60
N SER A 468 38.91 17.01 7.07
CA SER A 468 38.49 16.57 5.73
C SER A 468 36.98 16.33 5.61
N LYS A 469 36.26 16.19 6.74
CA LYS A 469 34.79 16.08 6.75
C LYS A 469 34.05 17.41 6.56
N ASP A 470 34.75 18.51 6.78
CA ASP A 470 34.20 19.88 6.73
C ASP A 470 34.51 20.57 5.38
N LEU A 471 35.17 19.85 4.45
CA LEU A 471 35.59 20.30 3.12
C LEU A 471 34.56 20.09 2.02
#